data_AF-A0A8T4SAX8-F1
#
_entry.id   AF-A0A8T4SAX8-F1
#
_cell.length_a   1.000
_cell.length_b   1.000
_cell.length_c   1.000
_cell.angle_alpha   90.00
_cell.angle_beta   90.00
_cell.angle_gamma   90.00
#
_symmetry.space_group_name_H-M   'P 1'
#
loop_
_entity.id
_entity.type
_entity.pdbx_description
1 polymer ?
#
loop_
_entity_poly.entity_id
_entity_poly.type
_entity_poly.pdbx_seq_one_letter_code
_entity_poly.pdbx_strand_id
1 'polypeptide(L)'
;MKNDQKVLEKKLENIKKQLTTNAILVIIAALVLIFVPMMTFENFMFKFSLEVIIAFVVLIVCVVRSFTLRSKKEELEAELSIYSKKEIKQEVKKVEKEPEQEYTCAWCDKKFKTEETLHKHNETCEKKKHGEEKDIKIVLWGVGIIVFVIFSSISYFVFNNKVNLIAAVLIGFIATPFFDKVFVHYKKRNSRLRHFEFNWWKKTIVILVIILIFILINLLIPECPKSCNDNNSCTNDFCSAETGYKCMNTLKLNCKGNGICEGGEYGSSDCPNCDDNNKCTVDSYDSASKQCIHTEMIGCVK
;
A
#
# COMPACT_ATOMS: atom_id res chain seq x y z
N MET A 1 21.69 21.95 -37.84
CA MET A 1 20.36 21.50 -38.30
C MET A 1 20.33 20.02 -38.66
N LYS A 2 20.81 19.56 -39.83
CA LYS A 2 20.77 18.12 -40.17
C LYS A 2 21.50 17.20 -39.17
N ASN A 3 22.58 17.70 -38.54
CA ASN A 3 23.32 16.92 -37.54
C ASN A 3 22.55 16.77 -36.21
N ASP A 4 21.85 17.82 -35.79
CA ASP A 4 21.11 17.84 -34.51
C ASP A 4 19.86 16.95 -34.57
N GLN A 5 19.18 16.91 -35.71
CA GLN A 5 18.05 16.02 -35.95
C GLN A 5 18.45 14.55 -35.84
N LYS A 6 19.56 14.15 -36.47
CA LYS A 6 20.08 12.77 -36.37
C LYS A 6 20.41 12.37 -34.93
N VAL A 7 20.90 13.31 -34.11
CA VAL A 7 21.17 13.07 -32.69
C VAL A 7 19.88 12.82 -31.90
N LEU A 8 18.81 13.59 -32.17
CA LEU A 8 17.50 13.41 -31.53
C LEU A 8 16.83 12.09 -31.95
N GLU A 9 16.86 11.75 -33.23
CA GLU A 9 16.33 10.47 -33.74
C GLU A 9 17.00 9.27 -33.08
N LYS A 10 18.35 9.31 -32.96
CA LYS A 10 19.11 8.25 -32.28
C LYS A 10 18.75 8.15 -30.79
N LYS A 11 18.55 9.27 -30.09
CA LYS A 11 18.08 9.28 -28.69
C LYS A 11 16.68 8.67 -28.56
N LEU A 12 15.77 9.01 -29.47
CA LEU A 12 14.41 8.48 -29.49
C LEU A 12 14.39 6.96 -29.72
N GLU A 13 15.20 6.46 -30.66
CA GLU A 13 15.32 5.02 -30.91
C GLU A 13 15.84 4.26 -29.67
N ASN A 14 16.83 4.84 -28.97
CA ASN A 14 17.36 4.24 -27.74
C ASN A 14 16.30 4.17 -26.62
N ILE A 15 15.49 5.24 -26.46
CA ILE A 15 14.38 5.25 -25.50
C ILE A 15 13.31 4.20 -25.86
N LYS A 16 13.00 4.03 -27.15
CA LYS A 16 12.07 2.99 -27.61
C LYS A 16 12.56 1.57 -27.27
N LYS A 17 13.86 1.30 -27.43
CA LYS A 17 14.49 0.02 -27.01
C LYS A 17 14.44 -0.20 -25.49
N GLN A 18 14.65 0.85 -24.69
CA GLN A 18 14.51 0.74 -23.24
C GLN A 18 13.05 0.49 -22.81
N LEU A 19 12.08 1.15 -23.45
CA LEU A 19 10.66 0.95 -23.14
C LEU A 19 10.21 -0.48 -23.42
N THR A 20 10.64 -1.06 -24.54
CA THR A 20 10.33 -2.45 -24.90
C THR A 20 10.96 -3.44 -23.93
N THR A 21 12.22 -3.21 -23.53
CA THR A 21 12.90 -4.05 -22.53
C THR A 21 12.19 -4.01 -21.17
N ASN A 22 11.79 -2.82 -20.71
CA ASN A 22 11.07 -2.68 -19.44
C ASN A 22 9.67 -3.32 -19.51
N ALA A 23 8.97 -3.21 -20.64
CA ALA A 23 7.68 -3.86 -20.81
C ALA A 23 7.78 -5.38 -20.68
N ILE A 24 8.82 -5.99 -21.27
CA ILE A 24 9.10 -7.42 -21.12
C ILE A 24 9.38 -7.79 -19.66
N LEU A 25 10.19 -7.00 -18.95
CA LEU A 25 10.48 -7.22 -17.52
C LEU A 25 9.22 -7.16 -16.65
N VAL A 26 8.31 -6.20 -16.91
CA VAL A 26 7.03 -6.11 -16.20
C VAL A 26 6.16 -7.34 -16.46
N ILE A 27 6.12 -7.84 -17.70
CA ILE A 27 5.38 -9.06 -18.05
C ILE A 27 5.98 -10.27 -17.33
N ILE A 28 7.31 -10.43 -17.33
CA ILE A 28 7.98 -11.54 -16.64
C ILE A 28 7.69 -11.49 -15.13
N ALA A 29 7.83 -10.31 -14.51
CA ALA A 29 7.53 -10.15 -13.08
C ALA A 29 6.06 -10.47 -12.76
N ALA A 30 5.13 -10.05 -13.62
CA ALA A 30 3.71 -10.40 -13.48
C ALA A 30 3.47 -11.91 -13.61
N LEU A 31 4.13 -12.58 -14.57
CA LEU A 31 4.04 -14.04 -14.72
C LEU A 31 4.61 -14.77 -13.52
N VAL A 32 5.74 -14.33 -12.96
CA VAL A 32 6.31 -14.90 -11.73
C VAL A 32 5.32 -14.76 -10.57
N LEU A 33 4.68 -13.59 -10.40
CA LEU A 33 3.65 -13.40 -9.37
C LEU A 33 2.41 -14.29 -9.56
N ILE A 34 2.07 -14.67 -10.80
CA ILE A 34 0.94 -15.56 -11.10
C ILE A 34 1.32 -17.04 -10.90
N PHE A 35 2.52 -17.45 -11.30
CA PHE A 35 2.94 -18.86 -11.31
C PHE A 35 3.54 -19.34 -9.99
N VAL A 36 4.20 -18.47 -9.21
CA VAL A 36 4.80 -18.84 -7.91
C VAL A 36 3.76 -19.37 -6.91
N PRO A 37 2.55 -18.78 -6.77
CA PRO A 37 1.51 -19.32 -5.89
C PRO A 37 0.95 -20.68 -6.33
N MET A 38 1.01 -21.01 -7.62
CA MET A 38 0.43 -22.25 -8.15
C MET A 38 1.26 -23.51 -7.87
N MET A 39 2.55 -23.38 -7.54
CA MET A 39 3.47 -24.53 -7.48
C MET A 39 3.69 -25.12 -6.07
N THR A 40 3.17 -24.53 -5.00
CA THR A 40 3.47 -25.01 -3.64
C THR A 40 2.28 -24.82 -2.68
N PHE A 41 1.29 -25.72 -2.73
CA PHE A 41 0.09 -25.62 -1.89
C PHE A 41 0.17 -26.39 -0.55
N GLU A 42 1.21 -27.18 -0.27
CA GLU A 42 1.14 -28.10 0.89
C GLU A 42 1.96 -27.73 2.14
N ASN A 43 2.92 -26.80 2.15
CA ASN A 43 3.72 -26.53 3.38
C ASN A 43 4.30 -25.11 3.57
N PHE A 44 3.72 -24.08 2.92
CA PHE A 44 4.48 -22.87 2.59
C PHE A 44 3.88 -21.57 3.15
N MET A 45 3.70 -21.45 4.47
CA MET A 45 3.12 -20.22 5.09
C MET A 45 4.14 -19.20 5.61
N PHE A 46 5.42 -19.55 5.82
CA PHE A 46 6.37 -18.63 6.50
C PHE A 46 7.56 -18.11 5.67
N LYS A 47 7.88 -18.70 4.50
CA LYS A 47 8.94 -18.19 3.60
C LYS A 47 8.46 -17.22 2.52
N PHE A 48 7.14 -17.00 2.42
CA PHE A 48 6.51 -16.24 1.33
C PHE A 48 6.75 -14.72 1.40
N SER A 49 7.09 -14.14 2.56
CA SER A 49 7.11 -12.68 2.71
C SER A 49 8.23 -12.00 1.94
N LEU A 50 9.47 -12.49 1.98
CA LEU A 50 10.59 -11.72 1.46
C LEU A 50 10.66 -11.74 -0.08
N GLU A 51 10.45 -12.89 -0.72
CA GLU A 51 10.55 -13.02 -2.18
C GLU A 51 9.41 -12.30 -2.90
N VAL A 52 8.18 -12.35 -2.35
CA VAL A 52 7.05 -11.61 -2.91
C VAL A 52 7.23 -10.11 -2.71
N ILE A 53 7.73 -9.66 -1.56
CA ILE A 53 8.06 -8.25 -1.34
C ILE A 53 9.13 -7.79 -2.34
N ILE A 54 10.19 -8.58 -2.55
CA ILE A 54 11.24 -8.25 -3.54
C ILE A 54 10.64 -8.17 -4.95
N ALA A 55 9.82 -9.14 -5.36
CA ALA A 55 9.16 -9.13 -6.67
C ALA A 55 8.26 -7.90 -6.84
N PHE A 56 7.53 -7.51 -5.80
CA PHE A 56 6.66 -6.33 -5.81
C PHE A 56 7.45 -5.02 -5.89
N VAL A 57 8.55 -4.90 -5.13
CA VAL A 57 9.45 -3.75 -5.20
C VAL A 57 10.08 -3.62 -6.59
N VAL A 58 10.54 -4.73 -7.18
CA VAL A 58 11.07 -4.76 -8.55
C VAL A 58 10.00 -4.32 -9.56
N LEU A 59 8.76 -4.78 -9.40
CA LEU A 59 7.64 -4.37 -10.23
C LEU A 59 7.39 -2.85 -10.15
N ILE A 60 7.33 -2.29 -8.94
CA ILE A 60 7.15 -0.85 -8.71
C ILE A 60 8.27 -0.05 -9.37
N VAL A 61 9.53 -0.44 -9.16
CA VAL A 61 10.70 0.23 -9.76
C VAL A 61 10.62 0.18 -11.29
N CYS A 62 10.24 -0.96 -11.87
CA CYS A 62 10.06 -1.11 -13.32
C CYS A 62 8.95 -0.22 -13.87
N VAL A 63 7.81 -0.12 -13.17
CA VAL A 63 6.68 0.74 -13.56
C VAL A 63 7.07 2.22 -13.49
N VAL A 64 7.70 2.67 -12.40
CA VAL A 64 8.15 4.06 -12.24
C VAL A 64 9.19 4.43 -13.32
N ARG A 65 10.14 3.53 -13.59
CA ARG A 65 11.13 3.72 -14.66
C ARG A 65 10.47 3.78 -16.05
N SER A 66 9.45 2.96 -16.30
CA SER A 66 8.71 2.99 -17.55
C SER A 66 7.93 4.29 -17.73
N PHE A 67 7.33 4.80 -16.66
CA PHE A 67 6.59 6.06 -16.69
C PHE A 67 7.51 7.26 -16.98
N THR A 68 8.67 7.33 -16.32
CA THR A 68 9.67 8.38 -16.56
C THR A 68 10.24 8.35 -17.99
N LEU A 69 10.48 7.15 -18.54
CA LEU A 69 10.90 7.01 -19.94
C LEU A 69 9.80 7.42 -20.92
N ARG A 70 8.54 7.14 -20.62
CA ARG A 70 7.41 7.57 -21.46
C ARG A 70 7.30 9.10 -21.52
N SER A 71 7.46 9.76 -20.37
CA SER A 71 7.48 11.22 -20.33
C SER A 71 8.63 11.81 -21.15
N LYS A 72 9.84 11.24 -21.07
CA LYS A 72 10.98 11.68 -21.90
C LYS A 72 10.76 11.45 -23.39
N LYS A 73 10.08 10.35 -23.75
CA LYS A 73 9.72 10.06 -25.14
C LYS A 73 8.80 11.14 -25.71
N GLU A 74 7.76 11.52 -24.97
CA GLU A 74 6.81 12.57 -25.40
C GLU A 74 7.49 13.93 -25.53
N GLU A 75 8.42 14.27 -24.64
CA GLU A 75 9.24 15.48 -24.73
C GLU A 75 10.11 15.49 -26.00
N LEU A 76 10.82 14.39 -26.30
CA LEU A 76 11.61 14.29 -27.53
C LEU A 76 10.75 14.34 -28.80
N GLU A 77 9.58 13.69 -28.81
CA GLU A 77 8.67 13.74 -29.95
C GLU A 77 8.14 15.16 -30.19
N ALA A 78 7.87 15.91 -29.12
CA ALA A 78 7.51 17.32 -29.19
C ALA A 78 8.66 18.18 -29.76
N GLU A 79 9.90 18.00 -29.28
CA GLU A 79 11.08 18.69 -29.80
C GLU A 79 11.31 18.41 -31.30
N LEU A 80 11.17 17.15 -31.71
CA LEU A 80 11.31 16.73 -33.11
C LEU A 80 10.25 17.40 -34.00
N SER A 81 9.01 17.50 -33.51
CA SER A 81 7.91 18.14 -34.24
C SER A 81 8.15 19.66 -34.45
N ILE A 82 8.80 20.33 -33.49
CA ILE A 82 9.16 21.74 -33.61
C ILE A 82 10.28 21.90 -34.65
N TYR A 83 11.25 20.99 -34.67
CA TYR A 83 12.35 21.02 -35.63
C TYR A 83 11.86 20.85 -37.08
N SER A 84 10.97 19.88 -37.32
CA SER A 84 10.34 19.65 -38.63
C SER A 84 9.58 20.88 -39.14
N LYS A 85 8.83 21.57 -38.28
CA LYS A 85 8.09 22.79 -38.66
C LYS A 85 9.00 23.97 -39.02
N LYS A 86 10.21 24.06 -38.45
CA LYS A 86 11.17 25.13 -38.76
C LYS A 86 11.79 24.97 -40.15
N GLU A 87 12.11 23.75 -40.58
CA GLU A 87 12.63 23.50 -41.93
C GLU A 87 11.61 23.88 -43.01
N ILE A 88 10.33 23.51 -42.83
CA ILE A 88 9.25 23.85 -43.78
C ILE A 88 9.08 25.38 -43.89
N LYS A 89 9.15 26.12 -42.77
CA LYS A 89 9.05 27.59 -42.80
C LYS A 89 10.23 28.27 -43.49
N GLN A 90 11.42 27.69 -43.45
CA GLN A 90 12.59 28.23 -44.16
C GLN A 90 12.51 28.02 -45.67
N GLU A 91 11.89 26.93 -46.13
CA GLU A 91 11.71 26.68 -47.57
C GLU A 91 10.59 27.51 -48.20
N VAL A 92 9.53 27.82 -47.45
CA VAL A 92 8.39 28.63 -47.94
C VAL A 92 8.70 30.13 -48.02
N LYS A 93 9.72 30.63 -47.31
CA LYS A 93 10.07 32.07 -47.26
C LYS A 93 10.72 32.64 -48.53
N LYS A 94 10.68 31.92 -49.66
CA LYS A 94 11.33 32.31 -50.93
C LYS A 94 10.39 32.78 -52.04
N VAL A 95 9.08 32.82 -51.81
CA VAL A 95 8.12 33.31 -52.80
C VAL A 95 7.03 34.09 -52.07
N GLU A 96 6.67 35.24 -52.65
CA GLU A 96 5.46 36.03 -52.41
C GLU A 96 5.59 37.31 -51.55
N LYS A 97 5.05 38.39 -52.12
CA LYS A 97 5.03 39.77 -51.59
C LYS A 97 3.97 39.91 -50.49
N GLU A 98 4.34 40.66 -49.44
CA GLU A 98 3.75 40.71 -48.11
C GLU A 98 2.35 41.36 -48.00
N PRO A 99 1.39 40.68 -47.36
CA PRO A 99 0.42 41.33 -46.48
C PRO A 99 1.05 41.57 -45.09
N GLU A 100 0.67 42.66 -44.42
CA GLU A 100 1.15 43.03 -43.08
C GLU A 100 1.04 41.85 -42.10
N GLN A 101 2.18 41.29 -41.70
CA GLN A 101 2.24 40.07 -40.91
C GLN A 101 2.08 40.36 -39.42
N GLU A 102 0.95 39.98 -38.82
CA GLU A 102 0.76 40.01 -37.37
C GLU A 102 1.52 38.89 -36.67
N TYR A 103 2.23 39.21 -35.58
CA TYR A 103 2.98 38.25 -34.77
C TYR A 103 2.24 37.91 -33.47
N THR A 104 2.08 36.64 -33.13
CA THR A 104 1.45 36.20 -31.87
C THR A 104 2.45 35.56 -30.90
N CYS A 105 2.36 35.92 -29.62
CA CYS A 105 3.14 35.29 -28.55
C CYS A 105 2.62 33.88 -28.25
N ALA A 106 3.50 32.88 -28.30
CA ALA A 106 3.17 31.48 -28.09
C ALA A 106 2.74 31.13 -26.64
N TRP A 107 2.91 32.06 -25.69
CA TRP A 107 2.68 31.79 -24.28
C TRP A 107 1.47 32.51 -23.68
N CYS A 108 1.03 33.63 -24.27
CA CYS A 108 -0.10 34.41 -23.75
C CYS A 108 -1.03 34.96 -24.84
N ASP A 109 -0.92 34.48 -26.09
CA ASP A 109 -1.77 34.80 -27.24
C ASP A 109 -1.89 36.30 -27.61
N LYS A 110 -0.98 37.15 -27.10
CA LYS A 110 -0.94 38.59 -27.43
C LYS A 110 -0.38 38.80 -28.84
N LYS A 111 -0.98 39.74 -29.58
CA LYS A 111 -0.60 40.13 -30.94
C LYS A 111 0.34 41.35 -30.93
N PHE A 112 1.30 41.36 -31.83
CA PHE A 112 2.34 42.38 -31.98
C PHE A 112 2.48 42.77 -33.45
N LYS A 113 2.69 44.06 -33.71
CA LYS A 113 2.86 44.61 -35.07
C LYS A 113 4.28 44.45 -35.61
N THR A 114 5.26 44.23 -34.74
CA THR A 114 6.68 44.16 -35.10
C THR A 114 7.37 43.00 -34.39
N GLU A 115 8.30 42.34 -35.06
CA GLU A 115 9.07 41.21 -34.52
C GLU A 115 9.91 41.60 -33.28
N GLU A 116 10.43 42.82 -33.25
CA GLU A 116 11.23 43.31 -32.12
C GLU A 116 10.42 43.42 -30.83
N THR A 117 9.15 43.87 -30.91
CA THR A 117 8.27 43.95 -29.75
C THR A 117 7.83 42.56 -29.27
N LEU A 118 7.65 41.61 -30.19
CA LEU A 118 7.43 40.21 -29.86
C LEU A 118 8.62 39.63 -29.10
N HIS A 119 9.86 39.87 -29.57
CA HIS A 119 11.06 39.34 -28.94
C HIS A 119 11.25 39.85 -27.50
N LYS A 120 11.11 41.16 -27.27
CA LYS A 120 11.18 41.76 -25.93
C LYS A 120 10.10 41.23 -24.99
N HIS A 121 8.89 41.03 -25.53
CA HIS A 121 7.80 40.42 -24.77
C HIS A 121 8.08 38.95 -24.43
N ASN A 122 8.63 38.19 -25.37
CA ASN A 122 8.92 36.78 -25.19
C ASN A 122 9.87 36.53 -24.00
N GLU A 123 10.96 37.30 -23.89
CA GLU A 123 11.91 37.18 -22.77
C GLU A 123 11.28 37.47 -21.39
N THR A 124 10.37 38.45 -21.32
CA THR A 124 9.68 38.77 -20.06
C THR A 124 8.55 37.79 -19.75
N CYS A 125 7.87 37.28 -20.77
CA CYS A 125 6.80 36.29 -20.62
C CYS A 125 7.34 34.92 -20.18
N GLU A 126 8.50 34.52 -20.70
CA GLU A 126 9.18 33.27 -20.33
C GLU A 126 9.63 33.28 -18.87
N LYS A 127 10.24 34.39 -18.41
CA LYS A 127 10.66 34.54 -17.00
C LYS A 127 9.49 34.49 -16.03
N LYS A 128 8.37 35.19 -16.33
CA LYS A 128 7.16 35.14 -15.49
C LYS A 128 6.59 33.73 -15.38
N LYS A 129 6.51 33.01 -16.51
CA LYS A 129 5.96 31.66 -16.55
C LYS A 129 6.81 30.65 -15.77
N HIS A 130 8.14 30.75 -15.87
CA HIS A 130 9.05 29.88 -15.12
C HIS A 130 9.01 30.12 -13.60
N GLY A 131 8.74 31.35 -13.16
CA GLY A 131 8.51 31.64 -11.74
C GLY A 131 7.25 30.96 -11.20
N GLU A 132 6.12 31.15 -11.89
CA GLU A 132 4.82 30.59 -11.48
C GLU A 132 4.81 29.05 -11.49
N GLU A 133 5.55 28.39 -12.39
CA GLU A 133 5.62 26.92 -12.43
C GLU A 133 6.40 26.31 -11.25
N LYS A 134 7.42 27.01 -10.72
CA LYS A 134 8.20 26.52 -9.58
C LYS A 134 7.39 26.54 -8.29
N ASP A 135 6.65 27.62 -8.05
CA ASP A 135 5.86 27.78 -6.83
C ASP A 135 4.72 26.76 -6.75
N ILE A 136 4.07 26.45 -7.89
CA ILE A 136 3.01 25.44 -7.94
C ILE A 136 3.55 24.04 -7.63
N LYS A 137 4.76 23.68 -8.09
CA LYS A 137 5.35 22.36 -7.83
C LYS A 137 5.67 22.16 -6.35
N ILE A 138 6.18 23.19 -5.67
CA ILE A 138 6.50 23.14 -4.23
C ILE A 138 5.21 22.96 -3.42
N VAL A 139 4.17 23.73 -3.75
CA VAL A 139 2.86 23.60 -3.08
C VAL A 139 2.25 22.22 -3.33
N LEU A 140 2.36 21.67 -4.54
CA LEU A 140 1.84 20.32 -4.84
C LEU A 140 2.54 19.22 -4.05
N TRP A 141 3.87 19.29 -3.95
CA TRP A 141 4.64 18.35 -3.13
C TRP A 141 4.28 18.46 -1.65
N GLY A 142 4.14 19.68 -1.12
CA GLY A 142 3.72 19.90 0.26
C GLY A 142 2.33 19.31 0.55
N VAL A 143 1.35 19.56 -0.31
CA VAL A 143 0.00 18.98 -0.17
C VAL A 143 0.03 17.46 -0.30
N GLY A 144 0.81 16.92 -1.24
CA GLY A 144 0.95 15.46 -1.41
C GLY A 144 1.50 14.77 -0.17
N ILE A 145 2.53 15.35 0.47
CA ILE A 145 3.11 14.81 1.71
C ILE A 145 2.08 14.87 2.85
N ILE A 146 1.35 15.98 3.01
CA ILE A 146 0.33 16.12 4.06
C ILE A 146 -0.78 15.08 3.87
N VAL A 147 -1.28 14.91 2.64
CA VAL A 147 -2.31 13.90 2.34
C VAL A 147 -1.78 12.50 2.61
N PHE A 148 -0.52 12.20 2.26
CA PHE A 148 0.08 10.89 2.52
C PHE A 148 0.23 10.59 4.02
N VAL A 149 0.68 11.56 4.82
CA VAL A 149 0.80 11.41 6.28
C VAL A 149 -0.57 11.21 6.93
N ILE A 150 -1.57 12.00 6.53
CA ILE A 150 -2.95 11.86 7.03
C ILE A 150 -3.51 10.49 6.64
N PHE A 151 -3.37 10.09 5.38
CA PHE A 151 -3.88 8.80 4.90
C PHE A 151 -3.21 7.61 5.59
N SER A 152 -1.89 7.68 5.80
CA SER A 152 -1.13 6.65 6.53
C SER A 152 -1.58 6.56 8.00
N SER A 153 -1.80 7.70 8.65
CA SER A 153 -2.25 7.77 10.04
C SER A 153 -3.68 7.22 10.21
N ILE A 154 -4.58 7.59 9.29
CA ILE A 154 -5.96 7.07 9.26
C ILE A 154 -5.95 5.56 8.99
N SER A 155 -5.14 5.09 8.05
CA SER A 155 -5.03 3.67 7.74
C SER A 155 -4.56 2.88 8.97
N TYR A 156 -3.49 3.34 9.64
CA TYR A 156 -2.98 2.73 10.86
C TYR A 156 -4.03 2.66 11.98
N PHE A 157 -4.80 3.73 12.18
CA PHE A 157 -5.88 3.77 13.16
C PHE A 157 -7.02 2.79 12.82
N VAL A 158 -7.41 2.70 11.54
CA VAL A 158 -8.45 1.78 11.07
C VAL A 158 -8.03 0.32 11.28
N PHE A 159 -6.77 -0.02 10.97
CA PHE A 159 -6.23 -1.38 11.16
C PHE A 159 -6.18 -1.78 12.63
N ASN A 160 -5.75 -0.89 13.53
CA ASN A 160 -5.61 -1.24 14.94
C ASN A 160 -6.93 -1.30 15.71
N ASN A 161 -7.94 -0.49 15.33
CA ASN A 161 -9.19 -0.42 16.08
C ASN A 161 -10.32 -1.31 15.55
N LYS A 162 -10.03 -2.25 14.63
CA LYS A 162 -11.03 -3.10 13.97
C LYS A 162 -12.23 -2.28 13.44
N VAL A 163 -11.96 -1.06 12.95
CA VAL A 163 -13.02 -0.18 12.46
C VAL A 163 -13.67 -0.85 11.26
N ASN A 164 -15.00 -0.96 11.28
CA ASN A 164 -15.77 -1.65 10.27
C ASN A 164 -15.44 -1.09 8.87
N LEU A 165 -14.91 -1.93 7.99
CA LEU A 165 -14.44 -1.58 6.64
C LEU A 165 -15.48 -0.78 5.85
N ILE A 166 -16.76 -1.06 6.08
CA ILE A 166 -17.90 -0.37 5.50
C ILE A 166 -17.81 1.15 5.75
N ALA A 167 -17.43 1.58 6.95
CA ALA A 167 -17.31 2.98 7.29
C ALA A 167 -16.16 3.67 6.53
N ALA A 168 -15.02 2.99 6.35
CA ALA A 168 -13.89 3.52 5.59
C ALA A 168 -14.23 3.69 4.10
N VAL A 169 -14.95 2.71 3.52
CA VAL A 169 -15.44 2.78 2.13
C VAL A 169 -16.43 3.93 1.96
N LEU A 170 -17.35 4.12 2.90
CA LEU A 170 -18.32 5.23 2.86
C LEU A 170 -17.64 6.60 2.92
N ILE A 171 -16.62 6.78 3.77
CA ILE A 171 -15.83 8.02 3.83
C ILE A 171 -15.12 8.26 2.48
N GLY A 172 -14.55 7.22 1.88
CA GLY A 172 -13.95 7.29 0.54
C GLY A 172 -14.94 7.77 -0.52
N PHE A 173 -16.16 7.22 -0.53
CA PHE A 173 -17.24 7.63 -1.43
C PHE A 173 -17.65 9.08 -1.22
N ILE A 174 -17.82 9.53 0.03
CA ILE A 174 -18.17 10.93 0.35
C ILE A 174 -17.07 11.91 -0.10
N ALA A 175 -15.80 11.49 -0.07
CA ALA A 175 -14.68 12.32 -0.50
C ALA A 175 -14.53 12.44 -2.02
N THR A 176 -15.05 11.48 -2.82
CA THR A 176 -14.94 11.52 -4.30
C THR A 176 -15.39 12.82 -4.97
N PRO A 177 -16.55 13.44 -4.64
CA PRO A 177 -16.96 14.71 -5.24
C PRO A 177 -16.03 15.88 -4.87
N PHE A 178 -15.37 15.82 -3.71
CA PHE A 178 -14.39 16.83 -3.32
C PHE A 178 -13.16 16.77 -4.22
N PHE A 179 -12.66 15.56 -4.48
CA PHE A 179 -11.53 15.35 -5.40
C PHE A 179 -11.85 15.79 -6.83
N ASP A 180 -13.06 15.53 -7.34
CA ASP A 180 -13.44 16.00 -8.68
C ASP A 180 -13.45 17.53 -8.75
N LYS A 181 -13.94 18.23 -7.72
CA LYS A 181 -13.94 19.70 -7.68
C LYS A 181 -12.52 20.29 -7.64
N VAL A 182 -11.63 19.68 -6.85
CA VAL A 182 -10.21 20.03 -6.79
C VAL A 182 -9.54 19.77 -8.14
N PHE A 183 -9.80 18.63 -8.77
CA PHE A 183 -9.24 18.28 -10.08
C PHE A 183 -9.72 19.21 -11.20
N VAL A 184 -10.99 19.63 -11.20
CA VAL A 184 -11.49 20.61 -12.17
C VAL A 184 -10.79 21.95 -12.00
N HIS A 185 -10.62 22.41 -10.76
CA HIS A 185 -9.91 23.66 -10.49
C HIS A 185 -8.43 23.57 -10.90
N TYR A 186 -7.80 22.43 -10.65
CA TYR A 186 -6.44 22.15 -11.06
C TYR A 186 -6.27 22.08 -12.58
N LYS A 187 -7.20 21.43 -13.29
CA LYS A 187 -7.24 21.35 -14.76
C LYS A 187 -7.36 22.72 -15.39
N LYS A 188 -8.14 23.63 -14.79
CA LYS A 188 -8.27 25.02 -15.26
C LYS A 188 -6.96 25.80 -15.16
N ARG A 189 -6.13 25.51 -14.15
CA ARG A 189 -4.89 26.25 -13.90
C ARG A 189 -3.69 25.72 -14.69
N ASN A 190 -3.67 24.44 -15.05
CA ASN A 190 -2.52 23.84 -15.73
C ASN A 190 -2.85 23.42 -17.18
N SER A 191 -2.55 24.32 -18.13
CA SER A 191 -2.89 24.16 -19.55
C SER A 191 -2.18 22.99 -20.25
N ARG A 192 -1.09 22.46 -19.67
CA ARG A 192 -0.37 21.26 -20.15
C ARG A 192 -1.12 19.96 -19.91
N LEU A 193 -2.07 19.90 -18.97
CA LEU A 193 -2.81 18.68 -18.66
C LEU A 193 -4.06 18.49 -19.54
N ARG A 194 -4.23 19.30 -20.59
CA ARG A 194 -5.37 19.16 -21.52
C ARG A 194 -5.45 17.80 -22.22
N HIS A 195 -4.31 17.12 -22.40
CA HIS A 195 -4.27 15.79 -23.01
C HIS A 195 -4.43 14.63 -22.02
N PHE A 196 -4.45 14.90 -20.71
CA PHE A 196 -4.76 13.87 -19.71
C PHE A 196 -6.27 13.71 -19.62
N GLU A 197 -6.85 13.09 -20.63
CA GLU A 197 -8.19 12.52 -20.52
C GLU A 197 -8.10 11.27 -19.66
N PHE A 198 -8.30 11.48 -18.36
CA PHE A 198 -8.46 10.40 -17.42
C PHE A 198 -9.80 9.72 -17.71
N ASN A 199 -9.79 8.79 -18.67
CA ASN A 199 -10.96 8.02 -19.06
C ASN A 199 -11.58 7.41 -17.80
N TRP A 200 -12.89 7.63 -17.60
CA TRP A 200 -13.62 7.16 -16.41
C TRP A 200 -13.35 5.69 -16.12
N TRP A 201 -13.27 4.86 -17.16
CA TRP A 201 -12.97 3.44 -17.06
C TRP A 201 -11.59 3.13 -16.45
N LYS A 202 -10.57 3.97 -16.68
CA LYS A 202 -9.24 3.82 -16.04
C LYS A 202 -9.29 4.12 -14.54
N LYS A 203 -10.13 5.08 -14.10
CA LYS A 203 -10.36 5.31 -12.66
C LYS A 203 -11.01 4.09 -12.02
N THR A 204 -12.03 3.53 -12.67
CA THR A 204 -12.72 2.33 -12.19
C THR A 204 -11.76 1.15 -12.04
N ILE A 205 -10.89 0.90 -13.02
CA ILE A 205 -9.89 -0.19 -12.94
C ILE A 205 -8.95 0.01 -11.75
N VAL A 206 -8.41 1.22 -11.54
CA VAL A 206 -7.50 1.50 -10.42
C VAL A 206 -8.20 1.27 -9.07
N ILE A 207 -9.45 1.73 -8.93
CA ILE A 207 -10.23 1.51 -7.70
C ILE A 207 -10.47 0.01 -7.47
N LEU A 208 -10.81 -0.74 -8.51
CA LEU A 208 -11.06 -2.18 -8.43
C LEU A 208 -9.80 -2.95 -8.02
N VAL A 209 -8.62 -2.56 -8.53
CA VAL A 209 -7.32 -3.13 -8.11
C VAL A 209 -7.03 -2.83 -6.64
N ILE A 210 -7.29 -1.61 -6.16
CA ILE A 210 -7.10 -1.25 -4.75
C ILE A 210 -8.01 -2.08 -3.84
N ILE A 211 -9.28 -2.26 -4.21
CA ILE A 211 -10.25 -3.09 -3.48
C ILE A 211 -9.77 -4.54 -3.45
N LEU A 212 -9.32 -5.09 -4.58
CA LEU A 212 -8.79 -6.46 -4.67
C LEU A 212 -7.56 -6.66 -3.77
N ILE A 213 -6.61 -5.73 -3.79
CA ILE A 213 -5.43 -5.77 -2.91
C ILE A 213 -5.86 -5.74 -1.45
N PHE A 214 -6.82 -4.89 -1.09
CA PHE A 214 -7.32 -4.81 0.28
C PHE A 214 -7.98 -6.12 0.72
N ILE A 215 -8.83 -6.73 -0.13
CA ILE A 215 -9.41 -8.05 0.13
C ILE A 215 -8.32 -9.10 0.32
N LEU A 216 -7.27 -9.09 -0.53
CA LEU A 216 -6.14 -10.00 -0.42
C LEU A 216 -5.38 -9.84 0.91
N ILE A 217 -5.15 -8.60 1.35
CA ILE A 217 -4.49 -8.30 2.63
C ILE A 217 -5.33 -8.84 3.79
N ASN A 218 -6.65 -8.61 3.80
CA ASN A 218 -7.52 -9.15 4.86
C ASN A 218 -7.58 -10.68 4.83
N LEU A 219 -7.46 -11.31 3.65
CA LEU A 219 -7.40 -12.77 3.51
C LEU A 219 -6.07 -13.37 4.02
N LEU A 220 -4.99 -12.58 3.95
CA LEU A 220 -3.66 -12.93 4.48
C LEU A 220 -3.52 -12.65 6.00
N ILE A 221 -4.56 -12.06 6.58
CA ILE A 221 -4.94 -11.90 7.99
C ILE A 221 -5.23 -13.18 8.79
N PRO A 222 -4.29 -14.01 9.31
CA PRO A 222 -4.71 -15.11 10.16
C PRO A 222 -5.43 -14.56 11.40
N GLU A 223 -6.66 -15.01 11.62
CA GLU A 223 -7.47 -14.65 12.77
C GLU A 223 -7.71 -15.89 13.62
N CYS A 224 -7.75 -15.68 14.94
CA CYS A 224 -8.18 -16.73 15.85
C CYS A 224 -9.64 -17.11 15.58
N PRO A 225 -10.01 -18.40 15.64
CA PRO A 225 -11.41 -18.79 15.55
C PRO A 225 -12.21 -18.16 16.70
N LYS A 226 -13.52 -17.99 16.48
CA LYS A 226 -14.42 -17.32 17.45
C LYS A 226 -14.40 -17.94 18.85
N SER A 227 -14.11 -19.23 18.94
CA SER A 227 -13.95 -19.96 20.20
C SER A 227 -12.85 -20.99 20.04
N CYS A 228 -11.95 -21.03 21.02
CA CYS A 228 -10.98 -22.12 21.19
C CYS A 228 -11.41 -23.12 22.28
N ASN A 229 -12.64 -23.00 22.81
CA ASN A 229 -13.12 -23.80 23.92
C ASN A 229 -13.16 -25.30 23.56
N ASP A 230 -12.31 -26.10 24.20
CA ASP A 230 -12.26 -27.57 24.05
C ASP A 230 -13.27 -28.29 24.97
N ASN A 231 -14.06 -27.53 25.73
CA ASN A 231 -15.02 -27.98 26.75
C ASN A 231 -14.39 -28.73 27.93
N ASN A 232 -13.07 -28.66 28.10
CA ASN A 232 -12.42 -29.20 29.27
C ASN A 232 -12.25 -28.09 30.33
N SER A 233 -12.83 -28.30 31.51
CA SER A 233 -12.77 -27.33 32.61
C SER A 233 -11.36 -27.17 33.21
N CYS A 234 -10.45 -28.09 32.88
CA CYS A 234 -9.07 -28.13 33.36
C CYS A 234 -8.06 -27.50 32.41
N THR A 235 -8.52 -26.90 31.34
CA THR A 235 -7.67 -26.25 30.35
C THR A 235 -8.03 -24.77 30.25
N ASN A 236 -7.00 -23.95 30.12
CA ASN A 236 -7.15 -22.57 29.65
C ASN A 236 -6.85 -22.57 28.16
N ASP A 237 -7.88 -22.37 27.35
CA ASP A 237 -7.77 -22.30 25.90
C ASP A 237 -7.47 -20.87 25.46
N PHE A 238 -6.44 -20.73 24.63
CA PHE A 238 -6.06 -19.43 24.10
C PHE A 238 -5.62 -19.57 22.64
N CYS A 239 -5.69 -18.44 21.94
CA CYS A 239 -5.13 -18.29 20.61
C CYS A 239 -4.46 -16.93 20.53
N SER A 240 -3.20 -16.92 20.08
CA SER A 240 -2.39 -15.73 19.99
C SER A 240 -1.50 -15.75 18.75
N ALA A 241 -0.81 -14.64 18.49
CA ALA A 241 0.19 -14.59 17.43
C ALA A 241 1.37 -15.54 17.72
N GLU A 242 1.70 -15.79 18.99
CA GLU A 242 2.76 -16.71 19.40
C GLU A 242 2.42 -18.16 19.06
N THR A 243 1.14 -18.54 19.11
CA THR A 243 0.66 -19.87 18.70
C THR A 243 0.48 -19.99 17.18
N GLY A 244 0.80 -18.95 16.41
CA GLY A 244 0.54 -18.90 14.98
C GLY A 244 -0.95 -18.90 14.65
N TYR A 245 -1.77 -18.25 15.48
CA TYR A 245 -3.24 -18.19 15.35
C TYR A 245 -3.93 -19.55 15.38
N LYS A 246 -3.30 -20.55 16.02
CA LYS A 246 -3.89 -21.86 16.31
C LYS A 246 -4.36 -21.88 17.76
N CYS A 247 -5.48 -22.55 18.02
CA CYS A 247 -5.92 -22.81 19.38
C CYS A 247 -4.91 -23.73 20.08
N MET A 248 -4.45 -23.31 21.24
CA MET A 248 -3.64 -24.12 22.15
C MET A 248 -4.28 -24.07 23.53
N ASN A 249 -4.05 -25.12 24.31
CA ASN A 249 -4.54 -25.22 25.66
C ASN A 249 -3.39 -25.36 26.65
N THR A 250 -3.59 -24.83 27.85
CA THR A 250 -2.66 -25.00 28.97
C THR A 250 -3.40 -25.62 30.15
N LEU A 251 -2.77 -26.60 30.81
CA LEU A 251 -3.36 -27.21 31.99
C LEU A 251 -3.46 -26.17 33.11
N LYS A 252 -4.65 -26.06 33.69
CA LYS A 252 -4.92 -25.24 34.86
C LYS A 252 -4.39 -25.97 36.09
N LEU A 253 -3.50 -25.32 36.84
CA LEU A 253 -3.01 -25.84 38.11
C LEU A 253 -4.16 -25.94 39.11
N ASN A 254 -4.28 -27.08 39.79
CA ASN A 254 -5.35 -27.41 40.72
C ASN A 254 -6.71 -27.45 40.01
N CYS A 255 -6.82 -28.32 39.00
CA CYS A 255 -8.11 -28.61 38.41
C CYS A 255 -8.85 -29.82 39.00
N LYS A 256 -10.00 -29.53 39.61
CA LYS A 256 -10.98 -30.53 40.03
C LYS A 256 -11.60 -31.23 38.81
N GLY A 257 -11.54 -32.55 38.80
CA GLY A 257 -12.20 -33.46 37.86
C GLY A 257 -11.26 -34.16 36.88
N ASN A 258 -9.94 -33.95 36.95
CA ASN A 258 -8.96 -34.61 36.08
C ASN A 258 -8.46 -35.97 36.64
N GLY A 259 -8.91 -36.38 37.83
CA GLY A 259 -8.49 -37.62 38.48
C GLY A 259 -7.08 -37.58 39.09
N ILE A 260 -6.46 -36.40 39.17
CA ILE A 260 -5.13 -36.20 39.77
C ILE A 260 -5.30 -35.26 40.96
N CYS A 261 -4.96 -35.72 42.16
CA CYS A 261 -5.02 -34.87 43.35
C CYS A 261 -3.79 -33.96 43.45
N GLU A 262 -3.96 -32.68 43.11
CA GLU A 262 -2.93 -31.65 43.18
C GLU A 262 -2.97 -30.87 44.52
N GLY A 263 -1.94 -30.06 44.77
CA GLY A 263 -1.80 -29.32 46.03
C GLY A 263 -2.90 -28.25 46.21
N GLY A 264 -3.77 -28.42 47.22
CA GLY A 264 -4.89 -27.51 47.48
C GLY A 264 -6.25 -28.01 46.96
N GLU A 265 -6.30 -29.24 46.45
CA GLU A 265 -7.54 -29.87 45.98
C GLU A 265 -8.18 -30.85 46.96
N TYR A 266 -7.59 -31.01 48.15
CA TYR A 266 -8.09 -31.93 49.16
C TYR A 266 -9.57 -31.66 49.51
N GLY A 267 -10.39 -32.72 49.51
CA GLY A 267 -11.85 -32.63 49.61
C GLY A 267 -12.58 -32.56 48.26
N SER A 268 -11.87 -32.59 47.13
CA SER A 268 -12.45 -32.86 45.81
C SER A 268 -12.60 -34.37 45.55
N SER A 269 -13.32 -34.74 44.48
CA SER A 269 -13.46 -36.13 44.03
C SER A 269 -12.16 -36.76 43.51
N ASP A 270 -11.18 -35.95 43.14
CA ASP A 270 -9.90 -36.41 42.59
C ASP A 270 -8.93 -36.86 43.70
N CYS A 271 -9.17 -36.37 44.91
CA CYS A 271 -8.36 -36.68 46.08
C CYS A 271 -8.93 -37.87 46.84
N PRO A 272 -8.07 -38.83 47.26
CA PRO A 272 -8.51 -39.88 48.15
C PRO A 272 -8.97 -39.28 49.48
N ASN A 273 -10.02 -39.85 50.06
CA ASN A 273 -10.46 -39.48 51.40
C ASN A 273 -9.45 -40.00 52.41
N CYS A 274 -8.80 -39.08 53.14
CA CYS A 274 -7.81 -39.41 54.17
C CYS A 274 -8.41 -39.42 55.58
N ASP A 275 -9.73 -39.44 55.74
CA ASP A 275 -10.37 -39.55 57.04
C ASP A 275 -10.04 -40.90 57.73
N ASP A 276 -9.28 -40.86 58.82
CA ASP A 276 -8.94 -42.04 59.62
C ASP A 276 -9.98 -42.36 60.72
N ASN A 277 -11.11 -41.65 60.71
CA ASN A 277 -12.17 -41.64 61.73
C ASN A 277 -11.71 -41.26 63.14
N ASN A 278 -10.51 -40.72 63.30
CA ASN A 278 -10.02 -40.26 64.59
C ASN A 278 -10.31 -38.76 64.75
N LYS A 279 -11.21 -38.42 65.69
CA LYS A 279 -11.60 -37.03 65.95
C LYS A 279 -10.45 -36.15 66.48
N CYS A 280 -9.34 -36.77 66.87
CA CYS A 280 -8.15 -36.09 67.39
C CYS A 280 -7.08 -35.82 66.33
N THR A 281 -7.31 -36.15 65.06
CA THR A 281 -6.39 -35.90 63.96
C THR A 281 -6.97 -34.87 62.99
N VAL A 282 -6.09 -34.04 62.43
CA VAL A 282 -6.37 -33.25 61.23
C VAL A 282 -5.84 -34.05 60.05
N ASP A 283 -6.77 -34.53 59.23
CA ASP A 283 -6.43 -35.28 58.04
C ASP A 283 -6.21 -34.36 56.85
N SER A 284 -5.12 -34.61 56.14
CA SER A 284 -4.74 -33.90 54.93
C SER A 284 -4.12 -34.87 53.93
N TYR A 285 -4.14 -34.53 52.65
CA TYR A 285 -3.43 -35.28 51.63
C TYR A 285 -2.24 -34.47 51.14
N ASP A 286 -1.04 -35.06 51.21
CA ASP A 286 0.16 -34.48 50.63
C ASP A 286 0.32 -34.96 49.18
N SER A 287 0.10 -34.04 48.24
CA SER A 287 0.20 -34.33 46.80
C SER A 287 1.63 -34.62 46.34
N ALA A 288 2.66 -34.19 47.10
CA ALA A 288 4.05 -34.48 46.75
C ALA A 288 4.44 -35.91 47.10
N SER A 289 4.10 -36.38 48.30
CA SER A 289 4.37 -37.75 48.74
C SER A 289 3.31 -38.77 48.32
N LYS A 290 2.14 -38.31 47.87
CA LYS A 290 0.96 -39.12 47.54
C LYS A 290 0.49 -39.97 48.72
N GLN A 291 0.54 -39.40 49.93
CA GLN A 291 0.16 -40.07 51.17
C GLN A 291 -0.80 -39.21 51.99
N CYS A 292 -1.66 -39.89 52.75
CA CYS A 292 -2.49 -39.27 53.77
C CYS A 292 -1.60 -38.91 54.97
N ILE A 293 -1.72 -37.67 55.43
CA ILE A 293 -1.03 -37.15 56.61
C ILE A 293 -2.08 -36.84 57.66
N HIS A 294 -1.99 -37.55 58.78
CA HIS A 294 -2.85 -37.40 59.95
C HIS A 294 -2.05 -36.69 61.05
N THR A 295 -2.42 -35.46 61.39
CA THR A 295 -1.69 -34.67 62.39
C THR A 295 -2.48 -34.59 63.69
N GLU A 296 -1.92 -35.06 64.80
CA GLU A 296 -2.60 -35.00 66.10
C GLU A 296 -2.86 -33.55 66.56
N MET A 297 -4.08 -33.27 67.00
CA MET A 297 -4.46 -31.98 67.57
C MET A 297 -3.96 -31.88 69.02
N ILE A 298 -3.26 -30.79 69.34
CA ILE A 298 -2.77 -30.53 70.70
C ILE A 298 -3.97 -30.37 71.65
N GLY A 299 -4.02 -31.22 72.69
CA GLY A 299 -5.04 -31.15 73.74
C GLY A 299 -6.31 -31.95 73.47
N CYS A 300 -6.35 -32.81 72.45
CA CYS A 300 -7.50 -33.67 72.23
C CYS A 300 -7.62 -34.77 73.31
N VAL A 301 -8.82 -34.93 73.87
CA VAL A 301 -9.14 -35.98 74.84
C VAL A 301 -9.75 -37.17 74.10
N LYS A 302 -9.06 -38.31 74.14
CA LYS A 302 -9.48 -39.57 73.51
C LYS A 302 -10.69 -40.20 74.20
#